data_AF-A0A938RWK7-F1
#
_entry.id   AF-A0A938RWK7-F1
#
_cell.length_a   1.000
_cell.length_b   1.000
_cell.length_c   1.000
_cell.angle_alpha   90.00
_cell.angle_beta   90.00
_cell.angle_gamma   90.00
#
_symmetry.space_group_name_H-M   'P 1'
#
loop_
_entity.id
_entity.type
_entity.pdbx_description
1 polymer ?
#
loop_
_entity_poly.entity_id
_entity_poly.type
_entity_poly.pdbx_seq_one_letter_code
_entity_poly.pdbx_strand_id
1 'polypeptide(L)'
;MELMVLYGLVGAGCAVVMVQRSGTVPGPARWATDAALLLLLWPLYGPLLFAQTRPVVPIAPATGPAADLIAALRAAEGTALATLLPDAATARLLLDRLERAVARVRDIEALLHQPTFDDAAAATRIAAMQAGAASATAIRTAQLRRANIARLHAMRDRAARDIEEVHELIAQLQTQAELVRLAGAADADTAGLVRELVCRVEGLDGVLDEPEFTVPPTAT
;
A
#
# COMPACT_ATOMS: atom_id res chain seq x y z
N MET A 1 7.18 9.63 -46.50
CA MET A 1 5.70 9.51 -46.44
C MET A 1 5.27 8.82 -45.15
N GLU A 2 5.77 7.61 -44.84
CA GLU A 2 5.41 6.88 -43.59
C GLU A 2 5.71 7.65 -42.30
N LEU A 3 6.83 8.38 -42.22
CA LEU A 3 7.14 9.22 -41.06
C LEU A 3 6.11 10.35 -40.84
N MET A 4 5.61 10.98 -41.90
CA MET A 4 4.59 12.03 -41.76
C MET A 4 3.25 11.47 -41.32
N VAL A 5 2.91 10.25 -41.75
CA VAL A 5 1.69 9.54 -41.33
C VAL A 5 1.79 9.14 -39.86
N LEU A 6 2.95 8.65 -39.42
CA LEU A 6 3.20 8.30 -38.02
C LEU A 6 3.12 9.53 -37.10
N TYR A 7 3.71 10.66 -37.51
CA TYR A 7 3.61 11.91 -36.76
C TYR A 7 2.18 12.47 -36.72
N GLY A 8 1.44 12.36 -37.83
CA GLY A 8 0.02 12.75 -37.88
C GLY A 8 -0.83 11.93 -36.91
N LEU A 9 -0.59 10.62 -36.82
CA LEU A 9 -1.31 9.72 -35.89
C LEU A 9 -0.99 10.02 -34.43
N VAL A 10 0.28 10.27 -34.10
CA VAL A 10 0.69 10.64 -32.74
C VAL A 10 0.10 11.99 -32.33
N GLY A 11 0.13 12.99 -33.22
CA GLY A 11 -0.49 14.29 -33.00
C GLY A 11 -2.00 14.21 -32.79
N ALA A 12 -2.70 13.40 -33.60
CA ALA A 12 -4.13 13.15 -33.45
C ALA A 12 -4.46 12.44 -32.13
N GLY A 13 -3.63 11.50 -31.69
CA GLY A 13 -3.77 10.82 -30.41
C GLY A 13 -3.66 11.77 -29.22
N CYS A 14 -2.68 12.68 -29.24
CA CYS A 14 -2.52 13.69 -28.19
C CYS A 14 -3.71 14.67 -28.14
N ALA A 15 -4.25 15.08 -29.30
CA ALA A 15 -5.41 15.97 -29.35
C ALA A 15 -6.68 15.33 -28.75
N VAL A 16 -6.92 14.04 -29.05
CA VAL A 16 -8.09 13.31 -28.51
C VAL A 16 -7.99 13.13 -27.00
N VAL A 17 -6.81 12.80 -26.46
CA VAL A 17 -6.60 12.63 -25.01
C VAL A 17 -6.77 13.95 -24.27
N MET A 18 -6.35 15.08 -24.87
CA MET A 18 -6.51 16.40 -24.25
C MET A 18 -7.98 16.83 -24.19
N VAL A 19 -8.73 16.62 -25.27
CA VAL A 19 -10.18 16.90 -25.32
C VAL A 19 -10.96 16.05 -24.32
N GLN A 20 -10.54 14.80 -24.10
CA GLN A 20 -11.19 13.91 -23.12
C GLN A 20 -10.84 14.23 -21.66
N ARG A 21 -9.71 14.90 -21.39
CA ARG A 21 -9.30 15.28 -20.03
C ARG A 21 -9.80 16.64 -19.56
N SER A 22 -10.24 17.51 -20.46
CA SER A 22 -10.76 18.84 -20.13
C SER A 22 -12.22 18.79 -19.68
N GLY A 23 -12.47 18.27 -18.47
CA GLY A 23 -13.77 18.29 -17.79
C GLY A 23 -14.19 19.65 -17.21
N THR A 24 -13.40 20.70 -17.42
CA THR A 24 -13.71 22.09 -17.07
C THR A 24 -13.20 22.98 -18.21
N VAL A 25 -13.92 24.04 -18.56
CA VAL A 25 -13.63 24.91 -19.72
C VAL A 25 -12.69 26.05 -19.31
N PRO A 26 -11.37 25.98 -19.56
CA PRO A 26 -10.51 27.15 -19.56
C PRO A 26 -10.69 27.94 -20.88
N GLY A 27 -10.63 29.27 -20.81
CA GLY A 27 -10.89 30.14 -21.94
C GLY A 27 -10.01 29.90 -23.18
N PRO A 28 -10.48 30.34 -24.38
CA PRO A 28 -9.90 30.02 -25.68
C PRO A 28 -8.49 30.62 -25.94
N ALA A 29 -7.89 31.30 -24.96
CA ALA A 29 -6.51 31.76 -25.08
C ALA A 29 -5.52 30.76 -24.45
N ARG A 30 -5.89 30.10 -23.34
CA ARG A 30 -4.99 29.22 -22.58
C ARG A 30 -4.72 27.90 -23.29
N TRP A 31 -5.73 27.31 -23.93
CA TRP A 31 -5.57 26.07 -24.70
C TRP A 31 -4.59 26.23 -25.87
N ALA A 32 -4.59 27.40 -26.53
CA ALA A 32 -3.71 27.67 -27.67
C ALA A 32 -2.24 27.78 -27.23
N THR A 33 -1.98 28.43 -26.10
CA THR A 33 -0.63 28.48 -25.50
C THR A 33 -0.14 27.12 -25.02
N ASP A 34 -1.00 26.32 -24.38
CA ASP A 34 -0.61 24.97 -23.92
C ASP A 34 -0.35 24.04 -25.10
N ALA A 35 -1.18 24.11 -26.15
CA ALA A 35 -0.96 23.36 -27.37
C ALA A 35 0.33 23.79 -28.09
N ALA A 36 0.61 25.10 -28.17
CA ALA A 36 1.84 25.61 -28.74
C ALA A 36 3.08 25.21 -27.94
N LEU A 37 3.00 25.24 -26.60
CA LEU A 37 4.08 24.80 -25.70
C LEU A 37 4.34 23.30 -25.85
N LEU A 38 3.29 22.47 -25.87
CA LEU A 38 3.42 21.02 -26.07
C LEU A 38 4.02 20.69 -27.43
N LEU A 39 3.65 21.42 -28.48
CA LEU A 39 4.14 21.19 -29.84
C LEU A 39 5.58 21.72 -30.04
N LEU A 40 5.97 22.78 -29.33
CA LEU A 40 7.33 23.32 -29.39
C LEU A 40 8.32 22.51 -28.53
N LEU A 41 7.89 22.02 -27.37
CA LEU A 41 8.76 21.31 -26.42
C LEU A 41 8.74 19.78 -26.57
N TRP A 42 7.96 19.24 -27.52
CA TRP A 42 7.87 17.81 -27.81
C TRP A 42 9.22 17.09 -28.03
N PRO A 43 10.26 17.67 -28.70
CA PRO A 43 11.52 16.95 -28.95
C PRO A 43 12.38 16.88 -27.69
N LEU A 44 12.15 17.76 -26.72
CA LEU A 44 12.85 17.77 -25.44
C LEU A 44 12.25 16.74 -24.47
N TYR A 45 10.93 16.52 -24.52
CA TYR A 45 10.25 15.51 -23.72
C TYR A 45 10.31 14.10 -24.30
N GLY A 46 10.49 13.95 -25.62
CA GLY A 46 10.56 12.66 -26.29
C GLY A 46 11.53 11.66 -25.62
N PRO A 47 12.83 12.00 -25.46
CA PRO A 47 13.81 11.09 -24.83
C PRO A 47 13.51 10.80 -23.36
N LEU A 48 12.98 11.78 -22.62
CA LEU A 48 12.60 11.63 -21.21
C LEU A 48 11.41 10.68 -21.03
N LEU A 49 10.45 10.70 -21.95
CA LEU A 49 9.30 9.79 -21.94
C LEU A 49 9.71 8.35 -22.30
N PHE A 50 10.68 8.17 -23.21
CA PHE A 50 11.23 6.85 -23.52
C PHE A 50 12.12 6.28 -22.40
N ALA A 51 12.83 7.12 -21.65
CA ALA A 51 13.57 6.68 -20.46
C ALA A 51 12.65 6.32 -19.28
N GLN A 52 11.41 6.82 -19.28
CA GLN A 52 10.41 6.63 -18.24
C GLN A 52 9.33 5.61 -18.58
N THR A 53 9.55 4.70 -19.54
CA THR A 53 8.65 3.56 -19.78
C THR A 53 8.70 2.53 -18.64
N ARG A 54 8.36 2.95 -17.42
CA ARG A 54 7.41 2.18 -16.61
C ARG A 54 6.05 2.37 -17.27
N PRO A 55 5.23 1.31 -17.37
CA PRO A 55 3.89 1.45 -17.92
C PRO A 55 3.14 2.52 -17.12
N VAL A 56 2.78 3.62 -17.78
CA VAL A 56 1.76 4.53 -17.28
C VAL A 56 0.45 3.77 -17.43
N VAL A 57 0.18 2.92 -16.45
CA VAL A 57 -1.16 2.40 -16.19
C VAL A 57 -2.05 3.64 -16.04
N PRO A 58 -3.23 3.71 -16.69
CA PRO A 58 -4.18 4.77 -16.38
C PRO A 58 -4.27 4.88 -14.86
N ILE A 59 -4.16 6.09 -14.32
CA ILE A 59 -4.32 6.34 -12.89
C ILE A 59 -5.78 5.98 -12.56
N ALA A 60 -6.04 4.68 -12.38
CA ALA A 60 -7.03 4.23 -11.45
C ALA A 60 -6.72 4.97 -10.14
N PRO A 61 -7.74 5.41 -9.39
CA PRO A 61 -7.50 5.90 -8.04
C PRO A 61 -6.56 4.90 -7.38
N ALA A 62 -5.43 5.37 -6.84
CA ALA A 62 -4.55 4.50 -6.10
C ALA A 62 -5.43 3.88 -5.01
N THR A 63 -5.78 2.60 -5.17
CA THR A 63 -6.66 1.89 -4.25
C THR A 63 -5.77 1.19 -3.26
N GLY A 64 -5.86 1.60 -2.00
CA GLY A 64 -5.15 0.93 -0.91
C GLY A 64 -4.82 1.85 0.26
N PRO A 65 -4.39 1.27 1.38
CA PRO A 65 -4.21 1.99 2.65
C PRO A 65 -3.28 3.19 2.55
N ALA A 66 -2.22 3.06 1.77
CA ALA A 66 -1.25 4.10 1.48
C ALA A 66 -1.89 5.32 0.79
N ALA A 67 -2.76 5.07 -0.20
CA ALA A 67 -3.44 6.13 -0.93
C ALA A 67 -4.51 6.82 -0.09
N ASP A 68 -5.23 6.05 0.75
CA ASP A 68 -6.23 6.56 1.67
C ASP A 68 -5.58 7.47 2.72
N LEU A 69 -4.41 7.08 3.24
CA LEU A 69 -3.61 7.90 4.15
C LEU A 69 -3.19 9.22 3.49
N ILE A 70 -2.66 9.17 2.27
CA ILE A 70 -2.28 10.38 1.53
C ILE A 70 -3.51 11.28 1.28
N ALA A 71 -4.65 10.69 0.93
CA ALA A 71 -5.89 11.44 0.74
C ALA A 71 -6.35 12.11 2.04
N ALA A 72 -6.25 11.42 3.18
CA ALA A 72 -6.57 11.99 4.49
C ALA A 72 -5.64 13.15 4.87
N LEU A 73 -4.33 12.98 4.67
CA LEU A 73 -3.36 14.05 4.93
C LEU A 73 -3.63 15.27 4.05
N ARG A 74 -3.92 15.08 2.76
CA ARG A 74 -4.29 16.16 1.84
C ARG A 74 -5.62 16.83 2.18
N ALA A 75 -6.60 16.09 2.69
CA ALA A 75 -7.88 16.65 3.12
C ALA A 75 -7.70 17.55 4.35
N ALA A 76 -6.75 17.21 5.22
CA ALA A 76 -6.40 18.00 6.39
C ALA A 76 -5.49 19.19 6.06
N GLU A 77 -4.70 19.14 4.97
CA GLU A 77 -3.94 20.27 4.45
C GLU A 77 -4.87 21.46 4.13
N GLY A 78 -4.63 22.61 4.78
CA GLY A 78 -5.45 23.81 4.61
C GLY A 78 -6.58 23.98 5.63
N THR A 79 -6.70 23.06 6.60
CA THR A 79 -7.62 23.20 7.74
C THR A 79 -6.84 23.54 9.03
N ALA A 80 -7.55 23.85 10.12
CA ALA A 80 -6.94 24.02 11.44
C ALA A 80 -6.20 22.76 11.93
N LEU A 81 -6.43 21.59 11.31
CA LEU A 81 -5.72 20.35 11.60
C LEU A 81 -4.30 20.30 11.07
N ALA A 82 -3.93 21.15 10.11
CA ALA A 82 -2.61 21.10 9.49
C ALA A 82 -1.46 21.27 10.50
N THR A 83 -1.71 21.93 11.64
CA THR A 83 -0.75 22.10 12.74
C THR A 83 -0.54 20.84 13.59
N LEU A 84 -1.50 19.90 13.55
CA LEU A 84 -1.49 18.64 14.29
C LEU A 84 -0.97 17.48 13.44
N LEU A 85 -0.91 17.65 12.11
CA LEU A 85 -0.42 16.62 11.20
C LEU A 85 1.09 16.38 11.40
N PRO A 86 1.55 15.13 11.20
CA PRO A 86 2.97 14.84 11.15
C PRO A 86 3.66 15.65 10.04
N ASP A 87 4.94 15.94 10.24
CA ASP A 87 5.73 16.59 9.19
C ASP A 87 5.87 15.70 7.94
N ALA A 88 6.28 16.30 6.83
CA ALA A 88 6.37 15.59 5.54
C ALA A 88 7.36 14.40 5.57
N ALA A 89 8.37 14.43 6.46
CA ALA A 89 9.32 13.32 6.60
C ALA A 89 8.67 12.14 7.33
N THR A 90 7.99 12.41 8.44
CA THR A 90 7.25 11.44 9.25
C THR A 90 6.11 10.84 8.44
N ALA A 91 5.33 11.64 7.71
CA ALA A 91 4.27 11.16 6.84
C ALA A 91 4.79 10.15 5.78
N ARG A 92 5.96 10.40 5.20
CA ARG A 92 6.59 9.46 4.25
C ARG A 92 7.05 8.17 4.92
N LEU A 93 7.59 8.25 6.14
CA LEU A 93 7.97 7.06 6.91
C LEU A 93 6.75 6.21 7.25
N LEU A 94 5.64 6.83 7.66
CA LEU A 94 4.38 6.14 7.95
C LEU A 94 3.83 5.44 6.70
N LEU A 95 3.88 6.12 5.56
CA LEU A 95 3.47 5.56 4.28
C LEU A 95 4.29 4.32 3.90
N ASP A 96 5.62 4.45 3.94
CA ASP A 96 6.55 3.36 3.62
C ASP A 96 6.36 2.15 4.55
N ARG A 97 6.11 2.38 5.84
CA ARG A 97 5.78 1.32 6.81
C ARG A 97 4.48 0.60 6.46
N LEU A 98 3.42 1.36 6.17
CA LEU A 98 2.13 0.79 5.80
C LEU A 98 2.22 -0.02 4.50
N GLU A 99 2.94 0.49 3.49
CA GLU A 99 3.20 -0.23 2.24
C GLU A 99 3.97 -1.54 2.47
N ARG A 100 5.00 -1.51 3.32
CA ARG A 100 5.74 -2.72 3.70
C ARG A 100 4.87 -3.73 4.43
N ALA A 101 4.01 -3.29 5.34
CA ALA A 101 3.09 -4.17 6.08
C ALA A 101 2.12 -4.86 5.12
N VAL A 102 1.49 -4.10 4.21
CA VAL A 102 0.57 -4.62 3.19
C VAL A 102 1.28 -5.60 2.25
N ALA A 103 2.46 -5.23 1.74
CA ALA A 103 3.24 -6.09 0.85
C ALA A 103 3.56 -7.43 1.52
N ARG A 104 3.90 -7.40 2.81
CA ARG A 104 4.25 -8.59 3.57
C ARG A 104 3.06 -9.49 3.88
N VAL A 105 1.88 -8.93 4.20
CA VAL A 105 0.65 -9.73 4.33
C VAL A 105 0.38 -10.49 3.04
N ARG A 106 0.50 -9.80 1.89
CA ARG A 106 0.37 -10.43 0.58
C ARG A 106 1.41 -11.53 0.34
N ASP A 107 2.65 -11.33 0.78
CA ASP A 107 3.69 -12.35 0.67
C ASP A 107 3.37 -13.59 1.54
N ILE A 108 2.90 -13.39 2.77
CA ILE A 108 2.47 -14.49 3.65
C ILE A 108 1.27 -15.22 3.04
N GLU A 109 0.29 -14.49 2.51
CA GLU A 109 -0.85 -15.08 1.81
C GLU A 109 -0.40 -15.90 0.60
N ALA A 110 0.50 -15.38 -0.23
CA ALA A 110 1.03 -16.09 -1.38
C ALA A 110 1.75 -17.39 -0.97
N LEU A 111 2.46 -17.40 0.16
CA LEU A 111 3.05 -18.61 0.74
C LEU A 111 1.97 -19.60 1.21
N LEU A 112 0.98 -19.12 1.96
CA LEU A 112 -0.10 -19.96 2.51
C LEU A 112 -1.02 -20.55 1.44
N HIS A 113 -1.09 -19.96 0.25
CA HIS A 113 -1.81 -20.52 -0.90
C HIS A 113 -1.11 -21.75 -1.51
N GLN A 114 0.17 -22.00 -1.21
CA GLN A 114 0.85 -23.16 -1.74
C GLN A 114 0.39 -24.43 -0.99
N PRO A 115 0.16 -25.57 -1.69
CA PRO A 115 -0.28 -26.82 -1.05
C PRO A 115 0.65 -27.32 0.07
N THR A 116 1.90 -26.91 0.06
CA THR A 116 2.90 -27.22 1.08
C THR A 116 2.57 -26.61 2.45
N PHE A 117 1.77 -25.54 2.51
CA PHE A 117 1.40 -24.85 3.75
C PHE A 117 -0.04 -25.11 4.18
N ASP A 118 -0.69 -26.13 3.63
CA ASP A 118 -2.03 -26.54 4.06
C ASP A 118 -1.98 -27.19 5.47
N ASP A 119 -2.52 -26.50 6.48
CA ASP A 119 -2.57 -26.99 7.87
C ASP A 119 -3.41 -28.26 8.01
N ALA A 120 -4.53 -28.36 7.27
CA ALA A 120 -5.41 -29.52 7.33
C ALA A 120 -4.70 -30.76 6.75
N ALA A 121 -4.06 -30.61 5.59
CA ALA A 121 -3.26 -31.68 5.00
C ALA A 121 -2.07 -32.07 5.89
N ALA A 122 -1.42 -31.10 6.54
CA ALA A 122 -0.34 -31.36 7.50
C ALA A 122 -0.84 -32.14 8.72
N ALA A 123 -2.01 -31.79 9.26
CA ALA A 123 -2.63 -32.48 10.38
C ALA A 123 -3.00 -33.94 10.02
N THR A 124 -3.64 -34.16 8.87
CA THR A 124 -3.97 -35.50 8.38
C THR A 124 -2.71 -36.34 8.18
N ARG A 125 -1.63 -35.76 7.63
CA ARG A 125 -0.36 -36.46 7.46
C ARG A 125 0.24 -36.89 8.79
N ILE A 126 0.22 -36.03 9.81
CA ILE A 126 0.71 -36.35 11.16
C ILE A 126 -0.11 -37.50 11.76
N ALA A 127 -1.44 -37.45 11.66
CA ALA A 127 -2.31 -38.51 12.15
C ALA A 127 -2.02 -39.85 11.46
N ALA A 128 -1.83 -39.85 10.13
CA ALA A 128 -1.45 -41.05 9.38
C ALA A 128 -0.07 -41.59 9.81
N MET A 129 0.91 -40.73 10.06
CA MET A 129 2.23 -41.14 10.55
C MET A 129 2.17 -41.73 11.96
N GLN A 130 1.30 -41.20 12.83
CA GLN A 130 1.08 -41.71 14.18
C GLN A 130 0.34 -43.06 14.20
N ALA A 131 -0.60 -43.27 13.26
CA ALA A 131 -1.30 -44.54 13.10
C ALA A 131 -0.39 -45.63 12.48
N GLY A 132 0.60 -45.23 11.69
CA GLY A 132 1.64 -46.11 11.17
C GLY A 132 2.82 -46.30 12.14
N ALA A 133 3.81 -47.09 11.72
CA ALA A 133 5.06 -47.29 12.46
C ALA A 133 6.13 -46.24 12.09
N ALA A 134 5.74 -44.98 11.89
CA ALA A 134 6.71 -43.92 11.59
C ALA A 134 7.60 -43.65 12.82
N SER A 135 8.85 -43.23 12.58
CA SER A 135 9.76 -42.93 13.67
C SER A 135 9.33 -41.68 14.46
N ALA A 136 9.64 -41.66 15.76
CA ALA A 136 9.35 -40.51 16.63
C ALA A 136 9.95 -39.19 16.09
N THR A 137 11.15 -39.25 15.51
CA THR A 137 11.82 -38.09 14.90
C THR A 137 11.05 -37.53 13.70
N ALA A 138 10.48 -38.40 12.85
CA ALA A 138 9.70 -37.97 11.70
C ALA A 138 8.39 -37.28 12.15
N ILE A 139 7.72 -37.84 13.15
CA ILE A 139 6.51 -37.24 13.75
C ILE A 139 6.81 -35.86 14.33
N ARG A 140 7.89 -35.74 15.12
CA ARG A 140 8.31 -34.46 15.72
C ARG A 140 8.60 -33.40 14.65
N THR A 141 9.28 -33.78 13.58
CA THR A 141 9.61 -32.86 12.48
C THR A 141 8.34 -32.36 11.77
N ALA A 142 7.36 -33.24 11.56
CA ALA A 142 6.08 -32.88 10.98
C ALA A 142 5.26 -31.95 11.90
N GLN A 143 5.26 -32.20 13.21
CA GLN A 143 4.61 -31.34 14.20
C GLN A 143 5.24 -29.93 14.21
N LEU A 144 6.57 -29.84 14.15
CA LEU A 144 7.26 -28.54 14.05
C LEU A 144 6.86 -27.77 12.79
N ARG A 145 6.80 -28.46 11.64
CA ARG A 145 6.32 -27.84 10.39
C ARG A 145 4.89 -27.31 10.54
N ARG A 146 3.98 -28.08 11.15
CA ARG A 146 2.60 -27.64 11.39
C ARG A 146 2.55 -26.42 12.31
N ALA A 147 3.33 -26.42 13.39
CA ALA A 147 3.43 -25.28 14.30
C ALA A 147 3.92 -24.01 13.58
N ASN A 148 4.87 -24.16 12.64
CA ASN A 148 5.33 -23.04 11.82
C ASN A 148 4.25 -22.53 10.87
N ILE A 149 3.46 -23.41 10.24
CA ILE A 149 2.31 -23.02 9.40
C ILE A 149 1.28 -22.25 10.24
N ALA A 150 0.92 -22.75 11.42
CA ALA A 150 0.00 -22.07 12.32
C ALA A 150 0.52 -20.69 12.75
N ARG A 151 1.83 -20.56 12.98
CA ARG A 151 2.46 -19.26 13.28
C ARG A 151 2.32 -18.28 12.11
N LEU A 152 2.53 -18.73 10.87
CA LEU A 152 2.34 -17.87 9.69
C LEU A 152 0.88 -17.39 9.56
N HIS A 153 -0.10 -18.24 9.81
CA HIS A 153 -1.51 -17.83 9.88
C HIS A 153 -1.75 -16.76 10.95
N ALA A 154 -1.26 -16.98 12.17
CA ALA A 154 -1.42 -16.01 13.25
C ALA A 154 -0.75 -14.67 12.94
N MET A 155 0.41 -14.67 12.27
CA MET A 155 1.10 -13.46 11.83
C MET A 155 0.27 -12.69 10.78
N ARG A 156 -0.26 -13.39 9.76
CA ARG A 156 -1.17 -12.80 8.77
C ARG A 156 -2.39 -12.19 9.43
N ASP A 157 -3.07 -12.94 10.29
CA ASP A 157 -4.34 -12.53 10.91
C ASP A 157 -4.17 -11.34 11.87
N ARG A 158 -2.99 -11.23 12.50
CA ARG A 158 -2.65 -10.05 13.30
C ARG A 158 -2.39 -8.84 12.41
N ALA A 159 -1.50 -8.97 11.43
CA ALA A 159 -1.16 -7.87 10.54
C ALA A 159 -2.36 -7.37 9.71
N ALA A 160 -3.26 -8.27 9.29
CA ALA A 160 -4.50 -7.89 8.61
C ALA A 160 -5.41 -7.04 9.50
N ARG A 161 -5.57 -7.41 10.78
CA ARG A 161 -6.32 -6.60 11.76
C ARG A 161 -5.66 -5.26 12.02
N ASP A 162 -4.34 -5.22 12.18
CA ASP A 162 -3.64 -3.96 12.41
C ASP A 162 -3.80 -2.99 11.21
N ILE A 163 -3.78 -3.50 9.97
CA ILE A 163 -4.04 -2.70 8.76
C ILE A 163 -5.49 -2.20 8.73
N GLU A 164 -6.47 -3.04 9.08
CA GLU A 164 -7.90 -2.67 9.16
C GLU A 164 -8.12 -1.56 10.20
N GLU A 165 -7.48 -1.65 11.37
CA GLU A 165 -7.55 -0.62 12.40
C GLU A 165 -6.92 0.70 11.93
N VAL A 166 -5.79 0.66 11.20
CA VAL A 166 -5.21 1.86 10.57
C VAL A 166 -6.18 2.46 9.54
N HIS A 167 -6.84 1.63 8.76
CA HIS A 167 -7.84 2.07 7.79
C HIS A 167 -9.01 2.82 8.44
N GLU A 168 -9.52 2.30 9.55
CA GLU A 168 -10.59 2.96 10.30
C GLU A 168 -10.13 4.33 10.84
N LEU A 169 -8.92 4.41 11.41
CA LEU A 169 -8.35 5.68 11.89
C LEU A 169 -8.18 6.71 10.77
N ILE A 170 -7.79 6.27 9.56
CA ILE A 170 -7.69 7.13 8.38
C ILE A 170 -9.07 7.66 7.98
N ALA A 171 -10.10 6.80 7.94
CA ALA A 171 -11.47 7.19 7.61
C ALA A 171 -12.05 8.19 8.64
N GLN A 172 -11.76 7.97 9.92
CA GLN A 172 -12.15 8.88 10.98
C GLN A 172 -11.45 10.24 10.84
N LEU A 173 -10.15 10.25 10.53
CA LEU A 173 -9.39 11.48 10.28
C LEU A 173 -9.95 12.27 9.08
N GLN A 174 -10.32 11.59 8.00
CA GLN A 174 -10.98 12.22 6.85
C GLN A 174 -12.29 12.89 7.25
N THR A 175 -13.13 12.18 8.02
CA THR A 175 -14.40 12.71 8.52
C THR A 175 -14.17 13.95 9.39
N GLN A 176 -13.18 13.91 10.29
CA GLN A 176 -12.84 15.07 11.13
C GLN A 176 -12.28 16.23 10.32
N ALA A 177 -11.45 15.99 9.30
CA ALA A 177 -10.96 17.04 8.42
C ALA A 177 -12.12 17.77 7.70
N GLU A 178 -13.12 17.02 7.23
CA GLU A 178 -14.33 17.57 6.61
C GLU A 178 -15.16 18.39 7.62
N LEU A 179 -15.32 17.89 8.85
CA LEU A 179 -16.01 18.61 9.92
C LEU A 179 -15.30 19.90 10.29
N VAL A 180 -13.98 19.88 10.47
CA VAL A 180 -13.17 21.07 10.77
C VAL A 180 -13.22 22.07 9.62
N ARG A 181 -13.24 21.60 8.37
CA ARG A 181 -13.41 22.48 7.20
C ARG A 181 -14.76 23.20 7.21
N LEU A 182 -15.83 22.54 7.68
CA LEU A 182 -17.17 23.11 7.76
C LEU A 182 -17.37 24.00 9.00
N ALA A 183 -16.84 23.59 10.15
CA ALA A 183 -17.04 24.25 11.45
C ALA A 183 -15.98 25.32 11.76
N GLY A 184 -14.81 25.26 11.11
CA GLY A 184 -13.72 26.24 11.22
C GLY A 184 -12.81 26.09 12.45
N ALA A 185 -13.04 25.09 13.31
CA ALA A 185 -12.20 24.83 14.50
C ALA A 185 -11.92 23.33 14.67
N ALA A 186 -10.69 23.00 15.07
CA ALA A 186 -10.29 21.65 15.45
C ALA A 186 -10.48 21.43 16.96
N ASP A 187 -10.87 20.22 17.35
CA ASP A 187 -11.04 19.81 18.75
C ASP A 187 -9.85 19.01 19.29
N ALA A 188 -9.88 18.72 20.60
CA ALA A 188 -8.86 17.91 21.27
C ALA A 188 -8.89 16.44 20.83
N ASP A 189 -10.06 15.95 20.39
CA ASP A 189 -10.28 14.57 19.98
C ASP A 189 -9.49 14.28 18.69
N THR A 190 -9.42 15.24 17.77
CA THR A 190 -8.70 15.05 16.51
C THR A 190 -7.18 14.97 16.71
N ALA A 191 -6.62 15.68 17.68
CA ALA A 191 -5.21 15.51 18.06
C ALA A 191 -4.93 14.13 18.70
N GLY A 192 -5.93 13.54 19.37
CA GLY A 192 -5.90 12.15 19.83
C GLY A 192 -5.78 11.18 18.66
N LEU A 193 -6.66 11.33 17.66
CA LEU A 193 -6.69 10.48 16.48
C LEU A 193 -5.38 10.47 15.69
N VAL A 194 -4.78 11.64 15.46
CA VAL A 194 -3.49 11.70 14.74
C VAL A 194 -2.40 10.96 15.51
N ARG A 195 -2.31 11.11 16.84
CA ARG A 195 -1.33 10.40 17.66
C ARG A 195 -1.57 8.90 17.66
N GLU A 196 -2.83 8.47 17.74
CA GLU A 196 -3.19 7.07 17.67
C GLU A 196 -2.83 6.45 16.32
N LEU A 197 -3.11 7.16 15.22
CA LEU A 197 -2.73 6.75 13.87
C LEU A 197 -1.21 6.57 13.74
N VAL A 198 -0.42 7.56 14.21
CA VAL A 198 1.05 7.46 14.19
C VAL A 198 1.52 6.26 15.00
N CYS A 199 1.06 6.12 16.25
CA CYS A 199 1.42 5.02 17.13
C CYS A 199 1.08 3.66 16.52
N ARG A 200 -0.10 3.54 15.89
CA ARG A 200 -0.56 2.30 15.27
C ARG A 200 0.30 1.92 14.07
N VAL A 201 0.60 2.87 13.19
CA VAL A 201 1.45 2.64 12.02
C VAL A 201 2.90 2.36 12.42
N GLU A 202 3.40 2.96 13.50
CA GLU A 202 4.71 2.63 14.09
C GLU A 202 4.72 1.20 14.67
N GLY A 203 3.62 0.77 15.27
CA GLY A 203 3.44 -0.58 15.79
C GLY A 203 3.44 -1.68 14.73
N LEU A 204 3.16 -1.36 13.45
CA LEU A 204 3.12 -2.34 12.36
C LEU A 204 4.47 -3.05 12.13
N ASP A 205 5.60 -2.36 12.36
CA ASP A 205 6.94 -2.96 12.21
C ASP A 205 7.31 -3.84 13.42
N GLY A 206 6.86 -3.49 14.63
CA GLY A 206 7.24 -4.15 15.89
C GLY A 206 6.71 -5.59 16.05
N VAL A 207 5.70 -5.98 15.27
CA VAL A 207 5.07 -7.31 15.36
C VAL A 207 5.96 -8.44 14.82
N LEU A 208 7.05 -8.10 14.12
CA LEU A 208 7.83 -9.06 13.32
C LEU A 208 9.33 -9.09 13.63
N ASP A 209 9.82 -8.17 14.46
CA ASP A 209 11.22 -8.10 14.92
C ASP A 209 11.49 -8.99 16.15
N GLU A 210 10.60 -9.92 16.50
CA GLU A 210 10.91 -11.01 17.45
C GLU A 210 11.39 -12.29 16.73
N PRO A 211 12.70 -12.41 16.39
CA PRO A 211 13.34 -13.70 16.28
C PRO A 211 14.19 -13.96 17.52
N GLU A 212 13.58 -14.10 18.70
CA GLU A 212 14.28 -14.77 19.81
C GLU A 212 14.19 -16.29 19.61
N PHE A 213 14.98 -16.78 18.65
CA PHE A 213 15.35 -18.18 18.56
C PHE A 213 16.41 -18.46 19.63
N THR A 214 15.99 -18.57 20.89
CA THR A 214 16.81 -19.19 21.93
C THR A 214 16.88 -20.69 21.62
N VAL A 215 17.92 -21.09 20.89
CA VAL A 215 18.33 -22.49 20.83
C VAL A 215 18.73 -22.88 22.26
N PRO A 216 18.04 -23.82 22.92
CA PRO A 216 18.51 -24.34 24.19
C PRO A 216 19.91 -24.94 23.96
N PRO A 217 20.91 -24.66 24.82
CA PRO A 217 22.23 -25.26 24.67
C PRO A 217 22.05 -26.78 24.64
N THR A 218 22.47 -27.39 23.54
CA THR A 218 22.56 -28.84 23.41
C THR A 218 23.47 -29.34 24.52
N ALA A 219 22.88 -29.94 25.54
CA ALA A 219 23.61 -30.74 26.52
C ALA A 219 24.17 -31.97 25.78
N THR A 220 25.46 -31.90 25.46
CA THR A 220 26.31 -33.05 25.16
C THR A 220 26.55 -33.88 26.41
#